data_AF-A0A392Q8L4-F1
#
_entry.id   AF-A0A392Q8L4-F1
#
_cell.length_a   1.000
_cell.length_b   1.000
_cell.length_c   1.000
_cell.angle_alpha   90.00
_cell.angle_beta   90.00
_cell.angle_gamma   90.00
#
_symmetry.space_group_name_H-M   'P 1'
#
loop_
_entity.id
_entity.type
_entity.pdbx_description
1 polymer ?
#
loop_
_entity_poly.entity_id
_entity_poly.type
_entity_poly.pdbx_seq_one_letter_code
_entity_poly.pdbx_strand_id
1 'polypeptide(L)'
;FWIDTADKQPCVGTSGMIPWKLHVTGKLFHSGLCDKAINPLELAMDAIKEIQLQFYKDFPPHPKEQVYGFTIPSTMKPTQWSYPGGVINQIPGECTISGDVRFILLLRI
;
A
#
# COMPACT_ATOMS: atom_id res chain seq x y z
N PHE A 1 16.58 17.30 -20.48
CA PHE A 1 15.57 16.30 -20.84
C PHE A 1 15.86 15.04 -20.06
N TRP A 2 14.93 14.57 -19.23
CA TRP A 2 15.02 13.24 -18.62
C TRP A 2 14.39 12.28 -19.63
N ILE A 3 15.21 11.43 -20.25
CA ILE A 3 14.75 10.38 -21.16
C ILE A 3 14.82 9.09 -20.35
N ASP A 4 13.67 8.47 -20.15
CA ASP A 4 13.55 7.18 -19.49
C ASP A 4 14.41 6.15 -20.25
N THR A 5 15.37 5.54 -19.54
CA THR A 5 16.42 4.72 -20.15
C THR A 5 15.91 3.30 -20.37
N ALA A 6 15.08 3.09 -21.38
CA ALA A 6 14.95 1.77 -21.97
C ALA A 6 16.27 1.44 -22.69
N ASP A 7 16.71 0.19 -22.62
CA ASP A 7 18.00 -0.30 -23.12
C ASP A 7 18.01 -0.33 -24.67
N LYS A 8 17.99 0.87 -25.28
CA LYS A 8 17.86 1.16 -26.72
C LYS A 8 16.58 0.65 -27.39
N GLN A 9 15.58 0.22 -26.63
CA GLN A 9 14.30 -0.29 -27.13
C GLN A 9 13.15 0.70 -26.86
N PRO A 10 12.13 0.78 -27.72
CA PRO A 10 10.95 1.59 -27.45
C PRO A 10 10.19 1.04 -26.23
N CYS A 11 9.79 1.92 -25.31
CA CYS A 11 8.89 1.57 -24.21
C CYS A 11 7.46 1.38 -24.77
N VAL A 12 6.96 0.14 -24.72
CA VAL A 12 5.66 -0.25 -25.31
C VAL A 12 4.48 0.03 -24.37
N GLY A 13 4.75 0.32 -23.09
CA GLY A 13 3.73 0.70 -22.11
C GLY A 13 4.29 0.94 -20.71
N THR A 14 3.60 1.77 -19.94
CA THR A 14 3.92 2.08 -18.53
C THR A 14 2.72 1.77 -17.66
N SER A 15 2.96 1.25 -16.45
CA SER A 15 1.89 1.08 -15.47
C SER A 15 1.42 2.43 -14.93
N GLY A 16 0.12 2.56 -14.68
CA GLY A 16 -0.43 3.69 -13.94
C GLY A 16 -0.02 3.62 -12.46
N MET A 17 -0.05 4.76 -11.78
CA MET A 17 0.25 4.85 -10.36
C MET A 17 -0.81 5.69 -9.64
N ILE A 18 -1.34 5.17 -8.53
CA ILE A 18 -2.25 5.89 -7.64
C ILE A 18 -1.66 5.87 -6.22
N PRO A 19 -1.23 7.03 -5.66
CA PRO A 19 -0.83 7.09 -4.27
C PRO A 19 -2.05 6.99 -3.35
N TRP A 20 -1.91 6.37 -2.19
CA TRP A 20 -2.96 6.27 -1.19
C TRP A 20 -2.42 6.53 0.22
N LYS A 21 -3.31 6.96 1.12
CA LYS A 21 -3.02 7.25 2.52
C LYS A 21 -4.18 6.77 3.38
N LEU A 22 -3.88 5.93 4.37
CA LEU A 22 -4.79 5.45 5.40
C LEU A 22 -4.36 6.06 6.74
N HIS A 23 -5.18 6.96 7.26
CA HIS A 23 -5.03 7.50 8.61
C HIS A 23 -5.93 6.73 9.57
N VAL A 24 -5.37 6.29 10.69
CA VAL A 24 -6.08 5.49 11.69
C VAL A 24 -5.93 6.15 13.05
N THR A 25 -7.07 6.41 13.68
CA THR A 25 -7.16 7.00 15.02
C THR A 25 -7.49 5.92 16.03
N GLY A 26 -6.78 5.94 17.16
CA GLY A 26 -6.99 5.07 18.31
C GLY A 26 -7.07 5.89 19.59
N LYS A 27 -6.53 5.35 20.68
CA LYS A 27 -6.51 6.02 21.98
C LYS A 27 -5.20 5.75 22.69
N LEU A 28 -4.45 6.83 22.90
CA LEU A 28 -3.15 6.81 23.55
C LEU A 28 -3.28 6.42 25.02
N PHE A 29 -2.47 5.44 25.46
CA PHE A 29 -2.34 5.12 26.88
C PHE A 29 -1.07 4.31 27.18
N HIS A 30 -0.77 4.12 28.47
CA HIS A 30 0.33 3.26 28.92
C HIS A 30 0.01 1.79 28.59
N SER A 31 0.96 1.05 28.01
CA SER A 31 0.75 -0.34 27.55
C SER A 31 0.42 -1.33 28.67
N GLY A 32 0.84 -1.04 29.90
CA GLY A 32 0.46 -1.81 31.10
C GLY A 32 -1.01 -1.68 31.54
N LEU A 33 -1.77 -0.78 30.91
CA LEU A 33 -3.21 -0.58 31.11
C LEU A 33 -3.90 -0.58 29.73
N CYS A 34 -3.66 -1.64 28.96
CA CYS A 34 -4.09 -1.77 27.57
C CYS A 34 -5.62 -1.75 27.39
N ASP A 35 -6.38 -2.12 28.43
CA ASP A 35 -7.84 -2.01 28.50
C ASP A 35 -8.35 -0.56 28.34
N LYS A 36 -7.49 0.43 28.64
CA LYS A 36 -7.81 1.85 28.51
C LYS A 36 -7.32 2.46 27.20
N ALA A 37 -6.61 1.70 26.38
CA ALA A 37 -6.05 2.11 25.09
C ALA A 37 -6.83 1.52 23.92
N ILE A 38 -6.62 2.08 22.73
CA ILE A 38 -6.99 1.46 21.45
C ILE A 38 -5.76 1.58 20.57
N ASN A 39 -5.17 0.45 20.17
CA ASN A 39 -3.94 0.45 19.40
C ASN A 39 -4.21 0.70 17.91
N PRO A 40 -3.94 1.89 17.36
CA PRO A 40 -4.20 2.18 15.95
C PRO A 40 -3.29 1.39 15.02
N LEU A 41 -2.14 0.91 15.50
CA LEU A 41 -1.21 0.12 14.68
C LEU A 41 -1.84 -1.21 14.28
N GLU A 42 -2.46 -1.92 15.23
CA GLU A 42 -3.16 -3.19 14.99
C GLU A 42 -4.38 -2.98 14.08
N LEU A 43 -5.18 -1.93 14.36
CA LEU A 43 -6.31 -1.56 13.52
C LEU A 43 -5.88 -1.28 12.07
N ALA A 44 -4.74 -0.61 11.88
CA ALA A 44 -4.20 -0.35 10.57
C ALA A 44 -3.73 -1.63 9.86
N MET A 45 -3.16 -2.60 10.59
CA MET A 45 -2.78 -3.92 10.04
C MET A 45 -4.00 -4.69 9.54
N ASP A 46 -5.06 -4.74 10.34
CA ASP A 46 -6.29 -5.45 9.97
C ASP A 46 -6.95 -4.80 8.75
N ALA A 47 -7.05 -3.47 8.75
CA ALA A 47 -7.62 -2.73 7.63
C ALA A 47 -6.80 -2.90 6.34
N ILE A 48 -5.47 -2.75 6.39
CA ILE A 48 -4.65 -2.84 5.18
C ILE A 48 -4.64 -4.26 4.61
N LYS A 49 -4.67 -5.28 5.48
CA LYS A 49 -4.75 -6.67 5.06
C LYS A 49 -6.03 -6.93 4.26
N GLU A 50 -7.18 -6.51 4.76
CA GLU A 50 -8.46 -6.71 4.05
C GLU A 50 -8.48 -5.95 2.72
N ILE A 51 -8.02 -4.70 2.71
CA ILE A 51 -7.95 -3.89 1.50
C ILE A 51 -7.04 -4.55 0.44
N GLN A 52 -5.86 -5.04 0.84
CA GLN A 52 -4.96 -5.72 -0.08
C GLN A 52 -5.54 -7.05 -0.58
N LEU A 53 -6.17 -7.85 0.29
CA LEU A 53 -6.82 -9.09 -0.10
C LEU A 53 -7.92 -8.85 -1.12
N GLN A 54 -8.76 -7.83 -0.91
CA GLN A 54 -9.80 -7.45 -1.85
C GLN A 54 -9.20 -6.94 -3.17
N PHE A 55 -8.18 -6.08 -3.10
CA PHE A 55 -7.47 -5.60 -4.29
C PHE A 55 -6.94 -6.76 -5.14
N TYR A 56 -6.31 -7.77 -4.55
CA TYR A 56 -5.76 -8.89 -5.33
C TYR A 56 -6.82 -9.86 -5.87
N LYS A 57 -8.02 -9.90 -5.26
CA LYS A 57 -9.18 -10.61 -5.84
C LYS A 57 -9.76 -9.88 -7.04
N ASP A 58 -9.87 -8.56 -6.95
CA ASP A 58 -10.41 -7.71 -8.03
C ASP A 58 -9.40 -7.56 -9.17
N PHE A 59 -8.10 -7.55 -8.83
CA PHE A 59 -6.98 -7.38 -9.74
C PHE A 59 -6.03 -8.59 -9.81
N PRO A 60 -6.51 -9.77 -10.23
CA PRO A 60 -5.65 -10.94 -10.38
C PRO A 60 -4.71 -10.81 -11.60
N PRO A 61 -3.64 -11.61 -11.69
CA PRO A 61 -2.78 -11.65 -12.87
C PRO A 61 -3.56 -11.94 -14.16
N HIS A 62 -3.16 -11.31 -15.25
CA HIS A 62 -3.84 -11.44 -16.55
C HIS A 62 -2.87 -11.97 -17.62
N PRO A 63 -3.23 -12.99 -18.44
CA PRO A 63 -2.30 -13.58 -19.42
C PRO A 63 -1.69 -12.59 -20.41
N LYS A 64 -2.42 -11.53 -20.77
CA LYS A 64 -1.90 -10.46 -21.65
C LYS A 64 -0.73 -9.69 -21.03
N GLU A 65 -0.50 -9.72 -19.72
CA GLU A 65 0.67 -9.09 -19.08
C GLU A 65 1.96 -9.58 -19.72
N GLN A 66 2.05 -10.88 -20.01
CA GLN A 66 3.18 -11.48 -20.71
C GLN A 66 3.30 -11.01 -22.16
N VAL A 67 2.18 -10.84 -22.87
CA VAL A 67 2.15 -10.38 -24.28
C VAL A 67 2.72 -8.97 -24.40
N TYR A 68 2.44 -8.10 -23.44
CA TYR A 68 2.93 -6.72 -23.42
C TYR A 68 4.24 -6.55 -22.63
N GLY A 69 4.87 -7.65 -22.19
CA GLY A 69 6.16 -7.62 -21.51
C GLY A 69 6.13 -7.10 -20.07
N PHE A 70 4.96 -7.06 -19.42
CA PHE A 70 4.88 -6.76 -17.99
C PHE A 70 5.38 -7.96 -17.18
N THR A 71 6.36 -7.72 -16.30
CA THR A 71 6.96 -8.76 -15.46
C THR A 71 6.13 -9.09 -14.22
N ILE A 72 5.21 -8.19 -13.83
CA ILE A 72 4.36 -8.32 -12.65
C ILE A 72 2.94 -7.83 -12.96
N PRO A 73 1.93 -8.36 -12.25
CA PRO A 73 0.55 -7.89 -12.34
C PRO A 73 0.36 -6.55 -11.62
N SER A 74 -0.89 -6.07 -11.59
CA SER A 74 -1.25 -4.90 -10.76
C SER A 74 -0.94 -5.17 -9.28
N THR A 75 -0.42 -4.19 -8.56
CA THR A 75 -0.03 -4.33 -7.15
C THR A 75 -0.53 -3.16 -6.31
N MET A 76 -0.82 -3.42 -5.04
CA MET A 76 -1.07 -2.40 -4.02
C MET A 76 -0.12 -2.64 -2.86
N LYS A 77 0.78 -1.69 -2.59
CA LYS A 77 1.83 -1.85 -1.59
C LYS A 77 1.86 -0.68 -0.61
N PRO A 78 1.88 -0.95 0.70
CA PRO A 78 2.30 0.07 1.66
C PRO A 78 3.79 0.32 1.46
N THR A 79 4.18 1.59 1.41
CA THR A 79 5.59 1.99 1.25
C THR A 79 6.08 2.84 2.43
N GLN A 80 5.16 3.43 3.19
CA GLN A 80 5.48 4.29 4.32
C GLN A 80 4.54 4.01 5.49
N TRP A 81 5.10 3.98 6.70
CA TRP A 81 4.35 3.94 7.94
C TRP A 81 4.94 4.99 8.88
N SER A 82 4.08 5.86 9.40
CA SER A 82 4.45 6.82 10.44
C SER A 82 3.44 6.83 11.59
N TYR A 83 3.92 7.23 12.76
CA TYR A 83 3.11 7.57 13.92
C TYR A 83 3.83 8.69 14.69
N PRO A 84 3.16 9.43 15.59
CA PRO A 84 3.73 10.62 16.24
C PRO A 84 4.96 10.40 17.13
N GLY A 85 5.43 9.15 17.30
CA GLY A 85 6.49 8.79 18.24
C GLY A 85 5.97 8.51 19.66
N GLY A 86 6.88 8.15 20.55
CA GLY A 86 6.57 7.81 21.94
C GLY A 86 7.66 6.95 22.59
N VAL A 87 7.37 6.45 23.79
CA VAL A 87 8.19 5.46 24.50
C VAL A 87 7.64 4.05 24.27
N ILE A 88 8.47 3.02 24.43
CA ILE A 88 8.09 1.62 24.13
C ILE A 88 6.87 1.11 24.93
N ASN A 89 6.62 1.69 26.10
CA ASN A 89 5.49 1.38 26.96
C ASN A 89 4.27 2.29 26.73
N GLN A 90 4.18 2.96 25.58
CA GLN A 90 3.07 3.82 25.22
C GLN A 90 2.42 3.34 23.91
N ILE A 91 1.13 3.02 23.97
CA ILE A 91 0.33 2.75 22.78
C ILE A 91 0.03 4.10 22.11
N PRO A 92 0.27 4.27 20.80
CA PRO A 92 0.05 5.55 20.11
C PRO A 92 -1.45 5.89 20.01
N GLY A 93 -1.77 7.18 19.88
CA GLY A 93 -3.14 7.65 19.67
C GLY A 93 -3.57 7.63 18.20
N GLU A 94 -2.62 7.57 17.26
CA GLU A 94 -2.88 7.54 15.83
C GLU A 94 -1.69 6.94 15.08
N CYS A 95 -1.93 6.48 13.85
CA CYS A 95 -0.88 6.19 12.89
C CYS A 95 -1.35 6.43 11.46
N THR A 96 -0.40 6.51 10.54
CA THR A 96 -0.66 6.65 9.11
C THR A 96 0.14 5.61 8.33
N ILE A 97 -0.53 4.89 7.45
CA ILE A 97 0.11 4.04 6.44
C ILE A 97 -0.15 4.68 5.07
N SER A 98 0.89 4.80 4.25
CA SER A 98 0.77 5.29 2.88
C SER A 98 1.45 4.34 1.92
N GLY A 99 1.06 4.41 0.66
CA GLY A 99 1.61 3.53 -0.36
C GLY A 99 1.19 3.93 -1.75
N ASP A 100 1.42 3.03 -2.69
CA ASP A 100 0.98 3.17 -4.06
C ASP A 100 0.28 1.92 -4.57
N VAL A 101 -0.58 2.15 -5.56
CA VAL A 101 -1.13 1.14 -6.44
C VAL A 101 -0.43 1.28 -7.79
N ARG A 102 0.15 0.19 -8.29
CA ARG A 102 0.60 0.06 -9.68
C ARG A 102 -0.46 -0.66 -10.48
N PHE A 103 -1.02 0.02 -11.47
CA PHE A 103 -2.19 -0.46 -12.19
C PHE A 103 -1.87 -0.71 -13.66
N ILE A 104 -2.30 -1.86 -14.18
CA ILE A 104 -2.16 -2.21 -15.60
C ILE A 104 -3.55 -2.10 -16.24
N LEU A 105 -3.88 -0.89 -16.71
CA LEU A 105 -5.23 -0.54 -17.22
C LEU A 105 -5.56 -1.25 -18.54
N LEU A 106 -4.56 -1.45 -19.40
CA LEU A 106 -4.73 -1.85 -20.79
C LEU A 106 -5.28 -3.27 -21.00
N LEU A 107 -5.37 -4.07 -19.93
CA LEU A 107 -5.73 -5.49 -20.01
C LEU A 107 -7.14 -5.81 -19.55
N ARG A 108 -7.90 -4.79 -19.12
CA ARG A 108 -9.18 -4.96 -18.43
C ARG A 108 -10.36 -4.25 -19.13
N ILE A 109 -10.11 -3.70 -20.31
CA ILE A 109 -11.11 -3.21 -21.28
C ILE A 109 -11.19 -4.24 -22.41
#